data_AF-A0A095C2G2-F1
#
_entry.id   AF-A0A095C2G2-F1
#
_cell.length_a   1.000
_cell.length_b   1.000
_cell.length_c   1.000
_cell.angle_alpha   90.00
_cell.angle_beta   90.00
_cell.angle_gamma   90.00
#
_symmetry.space_group_name_H-M   'P 1'
#
loop_
_entity.id
_entity.type
_entity.pdbx_description
1 polymer ?
#
loop_
_entity_poly.entity_id
_entity_poly.type
_entity_poly.pdbx_seq_one_letter_code
_entity_poly.pdbx_strand_id
1 'polypeptide(L)'
;MTTTWSKLISRAEKLIGGPSPYINLGNILSSEAGSLASRARRLAGNVNHPFFSTVRSCLRGRYVNNLFSISSAISDRFSKSVTSERPSGGLIILLVGQSYASPTNSTKLCGQHRSISEIFETVHTAVAIHKSLVNLNDLNQNTDDNETWLKNMEICNKLATLSGDVLLASVSTSLAGLHHANVVGVVSEAIGNMMEAEFHELATNLNVSNTNNYNHHVESSIDVNSTVTSNEIYDLSKEKWLSFVQLSRGALLGSCCEAALILTENHISNLSITPTNKIYPDWDNFFSIANHFGSTWACLIRLTEEREHIQRTW
;
A
#
# COMPACT_ATOMS: atom_id res chain seq x y z
N MET A 1 28.35 3.34 13.81
CA MET A 1 27.46 4.50 13.99
C MET A 1 26.05 4.08 13.59
N THR A 2 25.13 3.87 14.54
CA THR A 2 23.73 3.54 14.21
C THR A 2 23.02 4.81 13.76
N THR A 3 23.00 5.07 12.46
CA THR A 3 22.12 6.10 11.90
C THR A 3 20.68 5.64 12.09
N THR A 4 19.98 6.24 13.05
CA THR A 4 18.54 6.04 13.24
C THR A 4 17.80 6.51 12.00
N TRP A 5 16.80 5.76 11.53
CA TRP A 5 16.05 6.09 10.31
C TRP A 5 15.48 7.50 10.30
N SER A 6 15.03 8.01 11.45
CA SER A 6 14.63 9.41 11.64
C SER A 6 15.64 10.43 11.10
N LYS A 7 16.96 10.20 11.28
CA LYS A 7 18.01 11.09 10.74
C LYS A 7 18.11 11.00 9.22
N LEU A 8 17.96 9.80 8.65
CA LEU A 8 17.99 9.58 7.20
C LEU A 8 16.76 10.19 6.53
N ILE A 9 15.57 10.00 7.10
CA ILE A 9 14.32 10.60 6.64
C ILE A 9 14.42 12.12 6.67
N SER A 10 14.84 12.70 7.80
CA SER A 10 15.02 14.15 7.91
C SER A 10 16.00 14.71 6.89
N ARG A 11 17.05 13.94 6.52
CA ARG A 11 18.00 14.34 5.50
C ARG A 11 17.39 14.23 4.10
N ALA A 12 16.65 13.17 3.81
CA ALA A 12 15.95 12.98 2.56
C ALA A 12 14.90 14.09 2.34
N GLU A 13 14.09 14.41 3.35
CA GLU A 13 13.10 15.50 3.32
C GLU A 13 13.73 16.87 3.05
N LYS A 14 14.90 17.14 3.63
CA LYS A 14 15.67 18.35 3.31
C LYS A 14 16.12 18.39 1.85
N LEU A 15 16.51 17.24 1.26
CA LEU A 15 16.92 17.15 -0.14
C LEU A 15 15.75 17.40 -1.09
N ILE A 16 14.55 16.88 -0.79
CA ILE A 16 13.34 17.07 -1.60
C ILE A 16 12.63 18.42 -1.34
N GLY A 17 13.14 19.22 -0.40
CA GLY A 17 12.62 20.55 -0.08
C GLY A 17 11.33 20.56 0.74
N GLY A 18 11.09 19.54 1.57
CA GLY A 18 9.94 19.45 2.47
C GLY A 18 9.65 18.01 2.91
N PRO A 19 8.71 17.82 3.84
CA PRO A 19 8.25 16.48 4.21
C PRO A 19 7.60 15.77 3.03
N SER A 20 7.59 14.44 3.06
CA SER A 20 6.77 13.65 2.13
C SER A 20 5.31 14.08 2.25
N PRO A 21 4.57 14.25 1.14
CA PRO A 21 3.14 14.46 1.21
C PRO A 21 2.49 13.26 1.91
N TYR A 22 1.47 13.58 2.70
CA TYR A 22 0.52 12.63 3.26
C TYR A 22 -0.84 12.88 2.62
N ILE A 23 -1.77 11.95 2.79
CA ILE A 23 -3.15 12.05 2.30
C ILE A 23 -3.72 13.46 2.49
N ASN A 24 -4.02 14.16 1.40
CA ASN A 24 -4.70 15.45 1.48
C ASN A 24 -6.19 15.24 1.63
N LEU A 25 -6.63 15.12 2.88
CA LEU A 25 -8.06 15.07 3.21
C LEU A 25 -8.78 16.36 2.84
N GLY A 26 -8.07 17.49 2.64
CA GLY A 26 -8.65 18.79 2.30
C GLY A 26 -9.46 18.76 1.00
N ASN A 27 -9.03 17.98 0.01
CA ASN A 27 -9.75 17.80 -1.24
C ASN A 27 -10.94 16.82 -1.12
N ILE A 28 -11.00 16.05 -0.04
CA ILE A 28 -12.03 15.04 0.24
C ILE A 28 -13.16 15.61 1.10
N LEU A 29 -12.97 16.76 1.75
CA LEU A 29 -13.92 17.41 2.66
C LEU A 29 -15.13 18.04 1.94
N SER A 30 -15.84 17.25 1.15
CA SER A 30 -17.24 17.53 0.83
C SER A 30 -18.08 17.50 2.12
N SER A 31 -19.27 18.11 2.10
CA SER A 31 -20.24 18.03 3.21
C SER A 31 -20.53 16.57 3.62
N GLU A 32 -20.46 15.65 2.66
CA GLU A 32 -20.71 14.23 2.85
C GLU A 32 -19.56 13.53 3.60
N ALA A 33 -18.30 13.80 3.24
CA ALA A 33 -17.14 13.28 3.96
C ALA A 33 -17.08 13.80 5.40
N GLY A 34 -17.49 15.05 5.63
CA GLY A 34 -17.64 15.62 6.97
C GLY A 34 -18.69 14.87 7.82
N SER A 35 -19.83 14.50 7.21
CA SER A 35 -20.86 13.67 7.85
C SER A 35 -20.35 12.27 8.19
N LEU A 36 -19.60 11.65 7.26
CA LEU A 36 -18.97 10.35 7.46
C LEU A 36 -17.96 10.39 8.62
N ALA A 37 -17.09 11.40 8.65
CA ALA A 37 -16.10 11.60 9.70
C ALA A 37 -16.74 11.84 11.07
N SER A 38 -17.84 12.60 11.13
CA SER A 38 -18.61 12.81 12.36
C SER A 38 -19.20 11.50 12.89
N ARG A 39 -19.78 10.68 12.02
CA ARG A 39 -20.32 9.37 12.37
C ARG A 39 -19.22 8.41 12.85
N ALA A 40 -18.08 8.38 12.15
CA ALA A 40 -16.91 7.60 12.54
C ALA A 40 -16.41 8.01 13.94
N ARG A 41 -16.30 9.31 14.22
CA ARG A 41 -15.86 9.81 15.53
C ARG A 41 -16.77 9.38 16.68
N ARG A 42 -18.08 9.39 16.48
CA ARG A 42 -19.06 8.91 17.48
C ARG A 42 -18.88 7.43 17.80
N LEU A 43 -18.57 6.61 16.80
CA LEU A 43 -18.41 5.17 16.97
C LEU A 43 -17.04 4.77 17.53
N ALA A 44 -16.00 5.57 17.26
CA ALA A 44 -14.64 5.32 17.74
C ALA A 44 -14.50 5.25 19.28
N GLY A 45 -15.43 5.86 20.03
CA GLY A 45 -15.46 5.80 21.49
C GLY A 45 -16.21 4.59 22.05
N ASN A 46 -17.06 3.96 21.26
CA ASN A 46 -18.01 2.93 21.73
C ASN A 46 -17.71 1.54 21.17
N VAL A 47 -16.94 1.45 20.09
CA VAL A 47 -16.72 0.23 19.32
C VAL A 47 -15.25 0.01 19.09
N ASN A 48 -14.79 -1.18 19.42
CA ASN A 48 -13.40 -1.57 19.20
C ASN A 48 -13.23 -2.26 17.84
N HIS A 49 -13.33 -1.48 16.77
CA HIS A 49 -13.27 -1.96 15.38
C HIS A 49 -11.89 -1.69 14.74
N PRO A 50 -11.29 -2.65 13.99
CA PRO A 50 -9.97 -2.48 13.34
C PRO A 50 -9.88 -1.24 12.44
N PHE A 51 -10.97 -0.87 11.78
CA PHE A 51 -11.09 0.40 11.04
C PHE A 51 -10.45 1.60 11.76
N PHE A 52 -10.75 1.81 13.04
CA PHE A 52 -10.25 2.99 13.76
C PHE A 52 -8.76 2.93 14.06
N SER A 53 -8.21 1.74 14.33
CA SER A 53 -6.77 1.57 14.53
C SER A 53 -6.01 1.71 13.21
N THR A 54 -6.58 1.21 12.10
CA THR A 54 -6.06 1.38 10.74
C THR A 54 -6.00 2.85 10.35
N VAL A 55 -7.13 3.57 10.39
CA VAL A 55 -7.20 5.00 10.05
C VAL A 55 -6.20 5.81 10.88
N ARG A 56 -6.16 5.59 12.21
CA ARG A 56 -5.22 6.30 13.09
C ARG A 56 -3.75 6.02 12.73
N SER A 57 -3.44 4.82 12.29
CA SER A 57 -2.09 4.43 11.92
C SER A 57 -1.69 5.02 10.57
N CYS A 58 -2.56 4.95 9.55
CA CYS A 58 -2.35 5.58 8.26
C CYS A 58 -2.15 7.11 8.39
N LEU A 59 -2.98 7.79 9.19
CA LEU A 59 -2.84 9.24 9.44
C LEU A 59 -1.56 9.63 10.17
N ARG A 60 -0.93 8.70 10.89
CA ARG A 60 0.38 8.90 11.53
C ARG A 60 1.54 8.57 10.59
N GLY A 61 1.28 8.38 9.29
CA GLY A 61 2.28 7.96 8.32
C GLY A 61 2.81 6.55 8.58
N ARG A 62 2.05 5.71 9.29
CA ARG A 62 2.46 4.33 9.59
C ARG A 62 1.86 3.42 8.56
N TYR A 63 2.71 2.56 7.99
CA TYR A 63 2.26 1.44 7.19
C TYR A 63 1.47 0.48 8.06
N VAL A 64 0.16 0.43 7.81
CA VAL A 64 -0.69 -0.58 8.43
C VAL A 64 -0.48 -1.85 7.66
N ASN A 65 0.36 -2.69 8.22
CA ASN A 65 0.48 -4.04 7.74
C ASN A 65 -0.62 -4.84 8.38
N ASN A 66 -1.64 -5.17 7.60
CA ASN A 66 -2.45 -6.36 7.88
C ASN A 66 -1.60 -7.59 7.53
N LEU A 67 -0.42 -7.71 8.16
CA LEU A 67 0.51 -8.85 8.05
C LEU A 67 -0.19 -10.17 8.37
N PHE A 68 -1.36 -10.14 9.02
CA PHE A 68 -2.10 -11.29 9.50
C PHE A 68 -3.60 -11.22 9.19
N SER A 69 -3.96 -11.34 7.91
CA SER A 69 -5.10 -12.22 7.55
C SER A 69 -4.59 -13.60 7.12
N ILE A 70 -3.52 -14.07 7.78
CA ILE A 70 -2.94 -15.42 7.66
C ILE A 70 -3.48 -16.36 8.77
N SER A 71 -4.26 -15.85 9.73
CA SER A 71 -5.00 -16.70 10.67
C SER A 71 -6.17 -15.92 11.26
N SER A 72 -7.40 -16.35 10.94
CA SER A 72 -8.63 -15.93 11.62
C SER A 72 -8.80 -16.71 12.94
N ALA A 73 -7.83 -16.58 13.84
CA ALA A 73 -7.95 -17.13 15.19
C ALA A 73 -7.65 -16.01 16.21
N ILE A 74 -8.67 -15.18 16.45
CA ILE A 74 -9.11 -14.47 17.68
C ILE A 74 -8.08 -13.94 18.73
N SER A 75 -6.78 -14.22 18.72
CA SER A 75 -5.90 -13.97 19.89
C SER A 75 -4.67 -13.07 19.66
N ASP A 76 -4.80 -12.01 18.86
CA ASP A 76 -4.06 -10.78 19.20
C ASP A 76 -4.90 -9.54 18.89
N ARG A 77 -5.98 -9.39 19.67
CA ARG A 77 -6.82 -8.19 19.65
C ARG A 77 -5.90 -6.99 19.93
N PHE A 78 -5.62 -6.22 18.88
CA PHE A 78 -4.82 -4.99 18.90
C PHE A 78 -3.32 -5.20 19.09
N SER A 79 -2.70 -6.04 18.26
CA SER A 79 -1.25 -6.03 18.10
C SER A 79 -0.76 -4.57 17.99
N LYS A 80 0.11 -4.18 18.93
CA LYS A 80 0.60 -2.81 19.06
C LYS A 80 1.28 -2.47 17.74
N SER A 81 0.70 -1.53 16.98
CA SER A 81 1.27 -1.02 15.72
C SER A 81 2.76 -0.79 15.93
N VAL A 82 3.56 -1.67 15.33
CA VAL A 82 5.01 -1.59 15.37
C VAL A 82 5.34 -0.34 14.60
N THR A 83 5.78 0.68 15.32
CA THR A 83 6.30 1.90 14.74
C THR A 83 7.66 1.58 14.17
N SER A 84 7.70 1.16 12.92
CA SER A 84 8.95 1.22 12.19
C SER A 84 9.12 2.67 11.72
N GLU A 85 10.24 3.30 12.09
CA GLU A 85 10.66 4.59 11.56
C GLU A 85 11.08 4.46 10.08
N ARG A 86 10.41 3.63 9.27
CA ARG A 86 10.78 3.42 7.86
C ARG A 86 10.37 4.65 7.02
N PRO A 87 11.10 4.93 5.93
CA PRO A 87 10.69 5.96 4.99
C PRO A 87 9.35 5.57 4.37
N SER A 88 8.48 6.56 4.18
CA SER A 88 7.23 6.36 3.46
C SER A 88 7.50 6.02 1.98
N GLY A 89 6.63 5.25 1.34
CA GLY A 89 6.78 4.99 -0.10
C GLY A 89 6.66 6.28 -0.90
N GLY A 90 5.85 7.24 -0.43
CA GLY A 90 5.81 8.59 -0.96
C GLY A 90 7.17 9.29 -0.98
N LEU A 91 8.00 9.14 0.06
CA LEU A 91 9.34 9.70 0.11
C LEU A 91 10.27 9.03 -0.92
N ILE A 92 10.16 7.71 -1.08
CA ILE A 92 10.95 6.96 -2.07
C ILE A 92 10.65 7.43 -3.49
N ILE A 93 9.37 7.61 -3.82
CA ILE A 93 8.92 8.11 -5.12
C ILE A 93 9.50 9.50 -5.41
N LEU A 94 9.50 10.39 -4.41
CA LEU A 94 10.08 11.74 -4.56
C LEU A 94 11.59 11.71 -4.73
N LEU A 95 12.30 10.81 -4.05
CA LEU A 95 13.74 10.63 -4.22
C LEU A 95 14.08 10.11 -5.62
N VAL A 96 13.29 9.17 -6.16
CA VAL A 96 13.44 8.69 -7.54
C VAL A 96 13.24 9.83 -8.53
N GLY A 97 12.16 10.61 -8.40
CA GLY A 97 11.95 11.80 -9.26
C GLY A 97 13.09 12.82 -9.15
N GLN A 98 13.60 13.06 -7.94
CA GLN A 98 14.70 14.00 -7.71
C GLN A 98 16.02 13.54 -8.35
N SER A 99 16.24 12.22 -8.46
CA SER A 99 17.51 11.68 -8.98
C SER A 99 17.84 12.12 -10.41
N TYR A 100 16.83 12.44 -11.23
CA TYR A 100 16.98 12.92 -12.61
C TYR A 100 16.56 14.38 -12.84
N ALA A 101 15.93 15.04 -11.86
CA ALA A 101 15.36 16.37 -12.03
C ALA A 101 16.37 17.51 -12.31
N SER A 102 17.69 17.36 -12.09
CA SER A 102 18.82 18.13 -12.71
C SER A 102 20.12 18.03 -11.87
N PRO A 103 21.31 18.08 -12.51
CA PRO A 103 22.62 18.26 -11.87
C PRO A 103 22.91 19.70 -11.36
N THR A 104 22.05 20.68 -11.62
CA THR A 104 22.14 22.02 -11.03
C THR A 104 21.17 22.10 -9.86
N ASN A 105 21.69 22.28 -8.64
CA ASN A 105 21.03 22.26 -7.32
C ASN A 105 19.78 23.17 -7.12
N SER A 106 18.88 23.30 -8.09
CA SER A 106 17.84 24.33 -8.16
C SER A 106 16.49 23.86 -8.69
N THR A 107 16.39 22.68 -9.33
CA THR A 107 15.09 22.14 -9.74
C THR A 107 14.41 21.47 -8.53
N LYS A 108 13.58 22.28 -7.87
CA LYS A 108 12.60 21.81 -6.88
C LYS A 108 11.63 20.87 -7.58
N LEU A 109 11.39 19.67 -7.02
CA LEU A 109 10.34 18.76 -7.48
C LEU A 109 9.06 19.53 -7.82
N CYS A 110 8.53 19.30 -9.03
CA CYS A 110 7.29 19.94 -9.46
C CYS A 110 6.10 19.51 -8.58
N GLY A 111 5.00 20.25 -8.66
CA GLY A 111 3.76 19.89 -7.97
C GLY A 111 3.28 18.47 -8.29
N GLN A 112 3.40 18.04 -9.56
CA GLN A 112 2.94 16.72 -10.01
C GLN A 112 3.72 15.55 -9.37
N HIS A 113 5.01 15.70 -9.06
CA HIS A 113 5.77 14.68 -8.31
C HIS A 113 5.20 14.50 -6.90
N ARG A 114 4.87 15.61 -6.22
CA ARG A 114 4.20 15.56 -4.91
C ARG A 114 2.80 14.97 -5.05
N SER A 115 2.05 15.31 -6.09
CA SER A 115 0.74 14.71 -6.36
C SER A 115 0.81 13.19 -6.56
N ILE A 116 1.79 12.67 -7.31
CA ILE A 116 1.97 11.21 -7.48
C ILE A 116 2.34 10.52 -6.15
N SER A 117 3.22 11.13 -5.37
CA SER A 117 3.57 10.64 -4.03
C SER A 117 2.35 10.62 -3.10
N GLU A 118 1.50 11.63 -3.17
CA GLU A 118 0.25 11.71 -2.41
C GLU A 118 -0.80 10.69 -2.88
N ILE A 119 -0.94 10.49 -4.19
CA ILE A 119 -1.79 9.46 -4.79
C ILE A 119 -1.41 8.08 -4.25
N PHE A 120 -0.12 7.76 -4.26
CA PHE A 120 0.39 6.49 -3.73
C PHE A 120 -0.01 6.28 -2.25
N GLU A 121 0.19 7.28 -1.38
CA GLU A 121 -0.17 7.17 0.04
C GLU A 121 -1.70 7.05 0.25
N THR A 122 -2.47 7.73 -0.60
CA THR A 122 -3.94 7.70 -0.55
C THR A 122 -4.49 6.35 -0.98
N VAL A 123 -3.97 5.78 -2.07
CA VAL A 123 -4.30 4.41 -2.52
C VAL A 123 -3.94 3.40 -1.44
N HIS A 124 -2.73 3.45 -0.92
CA HIS A 124 -2.27 2.52 0.12
C HIS A 124 -3.17 2.59 1.37
N THR A 125 -3.61 3.79 1.74
CA THR A 125 -4.53 3.97 2.88
C THR A 125 -5.94 3.46 2.57
N ALA A 126 -6.46 3.70 1.37
CA ALA A 126 -7.77 3.20 0.97
C ALA A 126 -7.84 1.67 1.06
N VAL A 127 -6.83 0.98 0.54
CA VAL A 127 -6.73 -0.49 0.61
C VAL A 127 -6.57 -0.98 2.04
N ALA A 128 -5.72 -0.34 2.84
CA ALA A 128 -5.58 -0.72 4.25
C ALA A 128 -6.92 -0.61 5.01
N ILE A 129 -7.71 0.44 4.72
CA ILE A 129 -9.05 0.65 5.28
C ILE A 129 -10.03 -0.43 4.80
N HIS A 130 -10.06 -0.76 3.50
CA HIS A 130 -10.89 -1.86 2.99
C HIS A 130 -10.55 -3.20 3.63
N LYS A 131 -9.26 -3.45 3.93
CA LYS A 131 -8.81 -4.66 4.64
C LYS A 131 -9.14 -4.69 6.13
N SER A 132 -9.76 -3.65 6.68
CA SER A 132 -10.12 -3.57 8.11
C SER A 132 -11.53 -4.11 8.42
N LEU A 133 -12.21 -4.68 7.42
CA LEU A 133 -13.51 -5.32 7.56
C LEU A 133 -13.43 -6.55 8.46
N VAL A 134 -14.49 -6.77 9.23
CA VAL A 134 -14.60 -7.90 10.16
C VAL A 134 -15.73 -8.83 9.71
N ASN A 135 -15.47 -10.14 9.73
CA ASN A 135 -16.51 -11.13 9.51
C ASN A 135 -17.44 -11.20 10.73
N LEU A 136 -18.70 -10.77 10.55
CA LEU A 136 -19.69 -10.73 11.63
C LEU A 136 -20.16 -12.13 12.03
N ASN A 137 -20.09 -13.12 11.13
CA ASN A 137 -20.51 -14.48 11.42
C ASN A 137 -19.61 -15.16 12.46
N ASP A 138 -18.31 -14.88 12.41
CA ASP A 138 -17.33 -15.40 13.38
C ASP A 138 -17.54 -14.79 14.78
N LEU A 139 -18.11 -13.58 14.84
CA LEU A 139 -18.41 -12.88 16.08
C LEU A 139 -19.74 -13.30 16.71
N ASN A 140 -20.73 -13.66 15.87
CA ASN A 140 -22.07 -14.06 16.31
C ASN A 140 -22.08 -15.38 17.08
N GLN A 141 -21.08 -16.25 16.89
CA GLN A 141 -21.00 -17.54 17.58
C GLN A 141 -20.71 -17.43 19.09
N ASN A 142 -20.41 -16.23 19.62
CA ASN A 142 -19.89 -16.05 20.97
C ASN A 142 -20.69 -15.12 21.89
N THR A 143 -21.79 -14.48 21.44
CA THR A 143 -22.55 -13.55 22.30
C THR A 143 -24.03 -13.45 21.93
N ASP A 144 -24.90 -14.11 22.71
CA ASP A 144 -26.36 -14.08 22.54
C ASP A 144 -27.01 -12.73 22.92
N ASP A 145 -26.32 -11.82 23.61
CA ASP A 145 -26.93 -10.61 24.21
C ASP A 145 -26.45 -9.24 23.66
N ASN A 146 -25.87 -9.18 22.45
CA ASN A 146 -25.16 -7.99 21.98
C ASN A 146 -25.65 -7.38 20.64
N GLU A 147 -26.97 -7.36 20.40
CA GLU A 147 -27.57 -6.81 19.17
C GLU A 147 -27.10 -5.37 18.85
N THR A 148 -26.99 -4.51 19.86
CA THR A 148 -26.51 -3.12 19.67
C THR A 148 -25.03 -3.06 19.29
N TRP A 149 -24.19 -3.92 19.88
CA TRP A 149 -22.78 -4.01 19.53
C TRP A 149 -22.58 -4.55 18.11
N LEU A 150 -23.36 -5.57 17.73
CA LEU A 150 -23.33 -6.14 16.39
C LEU A 150 -23.73 -5.12 15.32
N LYS A 151 -24.82 -4.37 15.56
CA LYS A 151 -25.23 -3.25 14.69
C LYS A 151 -24.12 -2.20 14.56
N ASN A 152 -23.44 -1.89 15.66
CA ASN A 152 -22.33 -0.95 15.65
C ASN A 152 -21.11 -1.47 14.87
N MET A 153 -20.80 -2.77 14.94
CA MET A 153 -19.77 -3.42 14.13
C MET A 153 -20.14 -3.39 12.64
N GLU A 154 -21.40 -3.68 12.29
CA GLU A 154 -21.90 -3.58 10.92
C GLU A 154 -21.78 -2.16 10.36
N ILE A 155 -22.12 -1.14 11.16
CA ILE A 155 -21.94 0.25 10.76
C ILE A 155 -20.45 0.57 10.56
N CYS A 156 -19.55 0.04 11.38
CA CYS A 156 -18.11 0.22 11.21
C CYS A 156 -17.58 -0.46 9.93
N ASN A 157 -18.10 -1.64 9.55
CA ASN A 157 -17.82 -2.25 8.25
C ASN A 157 -18.26 -1.33 7.10
N LYS A 158 -19.49 -0.77 7.16
CA LYS A 158 -19.98 0.19 6.16
C LYS A 158 -19.10 1.44 6.09
N LEU A 159 -18.65 1.96 7.23
CA LEU A 159 -17.72 3.09 7.28
C LEU A 159 -16.39 2.75 6.62
N ALA A 160 -15.84 1.55 6.86
CA ALA A 160 -14.59 1.11 6.26
C ALA A 160 -14.71 1.02 4.73
N THR A 161 -15.75 0.33 4.22
CA THR A 161 -16.00 0.25 2.77
C THR A 161 -16.10 1.64 2.13
N LEU A 162 -17.01 2.48 2.64
CA LEU A 162 -17.25 3.81 2.07
C LEU A 162 -16.04 4.74 2.16
N SER A 163 -15.28 4.67 3.26
CA SER A 163 -14.09 5.52 3.42
C SER A 163 -13.00 5.15 2.42
N GLY A 164 -12.80 3.86 2.16
CA GLY A 164 -11.87 3.42 1.11
C GLY A 164 -12.33 3.86 -0.28
N ASP A 165 -13.63 3.75 -0.59
CA ASP A 165 -14.18 4.14 -1.89
C ASP A 165 -14.03 5.65 -2.15
N VAL A 166 -14.32 6.48 -1.14
CA VAL A 166 -14.14 7.94 -1.22
C VAL A 166 -12.67 8.29 -1.47
N LEU A 167 -11.73 7.61 -0.80
CA LEU A 167 -10.29 7.82 -1.03
C LEU A 167 -9.90 7.42 -2.47
N LEU A 168 -10.36 6.29 -2.98
CA LEU A 168 -10.08 5.87 -4.36
C LEU A 168 -10.71 6.81 -5.40
N ALA A 169 -11.92 7.32 -5.16
CA ALA A 169 -12.53 8.33 -6.03
C ALA A 169 -11.71 9.64 -6.05
N SER A 170 -11.15 10.03 -4.90
CA SER A 170 -10.24 11.18 -4.83
C SER A 170 -8.94 10.94 -5.61
N VAL A 171 -8.43 9.70 -5.59
CA VAL A 171 -7.28 9.29 -6.39
C VAL A 171 -7.56 9.43 -7.89
N SER A 172 -8.73 9.00 -8.37
CA SER A 172 -9.11 9.17 -9.78
C SER A 172 -9.12 10.65 -10.19
N THR A 173 -9.60 11.52 -9.30
CA THR A 173 -9.60 12.98 -9.53
C THR A 173 -8.17 13.54 -9.57
N SER A 174 -7.32 13.15 -8.62
CA SER A 174 -5.92 13.58 -8.56
C SER A 174 -5.11 13.09 -9.77
N LEU A 175 -5.32 11.84 -10.20
CA LEU A 175 -4.71 11.28 -11.41
C LEU A 175 -5.12 12.06 -12.67
N ALA A 176 -6.41 12.35 -12.83
CA ALA A 176 -6.89 13.18 -13.94
C ALA A 176 -6.28 14.59 -13.92
N GLY A 177 -6.10 15.18 -12.73
CA GLY A 177 -5.45 16.48 -12.53
C GLY A 177 -3.96 16.52 -12.87
N LEU A 178 -3.30 15.37 -13.06
CA LEU A 178 -1.94 15.34 -13.58
C LEU A 178 -1.86 15.68 -15.07
N HIS A 179 -2.98 15.58 -15.80
CA HIS A 179 -3.06 15.81 -17.25
C HIS A 179 -2.04 15.00 -18.07
N HIS A 180 -1.74 13.77 -17.63
CA HIS A 180 -0.73 12.92 -18.25
C HIS A 180 -1.24 11.49 -18.44
N ALA A 181 -1.80 11.19 -19.63
CA ALA A 181 -2.48 9.92 -19.91
C ALA A 181 -1.62 8.67 -19.63
N ASN A 182 -0.33 8.70 -19.98
CA ASN A 182 0.58 7.57 -19.72
C ASN A 182 0.69 7.26 -18.20
N VAL A 183 0.98 8.29 -17.40
CA VAL A 183 1.04 8.17 -15.92
C VAL A 183 -0.30 7.69 -15.34
N VAL A 184 -1.43 8.18 -15.86
CA VAL A 184 -2.76 7.71 -15.44
C VAL A 184 -2.91 6.22 -15.74
N GLY A 185 -2.51 5.76 -16.93
CA GLY A 185 -2.55 4.35 -17.32
C GLY A 185 -1.70 3.47 -16.40
N VAL A 186 -0.41 3.78 -16.28
CA VAL A 186 0.58 3.04 -15.47
C VAL A 186 0.13 2.92 -14.01
N VAL A 187 -0.33 4.01 -13.39
CA VAL A 187 -0.76 3.97 -11.99
C VAL A 187 -2.12 3.26 -11.83
N SER A 188 -3.05 3.41 -12.78
CA SER A 188 -4.35 2.74 -12.70
C SER A 188 -4.24 1.22 -12.85
N GLU A 189 -3.37 0.76 -13.76
CA GLU A 189 -3.03 -0.67 -13.90
C GLU A 189 -2.44 -1.20 -12.60
N ALA A 190 -1.52 -0.46 -11.98
CA ALA A 190 -0.91 -0.84 -10.71
C ALA A 190 -1.92 -0.94 -9.55
N ILE A 191 -2.94 -0.07 -9.51
CA ILE A 191 -4.05 -0.17 -8.56
C ILE A 191 -4.84 -1.46 -8.82
N GLY A 192 -5.14 -1.78 -10.08
CA GLY A 192 -5.80 -3.03 -10.48
C GLY A 192 -5.03 -4.27 -10.03
N ASN A 193 -3.72 -4.31 -10.33
CA ASN A 193 -2.80 -5.36 -9.91
C ASN A 193 -2.81 -5.55 -8.38
N MET A 194 -2.74 -4.45 -7.62
CA MET A 194 -2.80 -4.51 -6.16
C MET A 194 -4.13 -5.11 -5.64
N MET A 195 -5.26 -4.85 -6.30
CA MET A 195 -6.55 -5.45 -5.94
C MET A 195 -6.65 -6.91 -6.35
N GLU A 196 -6.08 -7.30 -7.49
CA GLU A 196 -5.99 -8.69 -7.94
C GLU A 196 -5.25 -9.56 -6.92
N ALA A 197 -4.24 -9.00 -6.25
CA ALA A 197 -3.49 -9.69 -5.21
C ALA A 197 -4.37 -10.19 -4.04
N GLU A 198 -5.53 -9.58 -3.78
CA GLU A 198 -6.47 -10.04 -2.75
C GLU A 198 -7.13 -11.39 -3.10
N PHE A 199 -7.13 -11.75 -4.37
CA PHE A 199 -7.67 -13.02 -4.87
C PHE A 199 -6.56 -14.06 -5.13
N HIS A 200 -5.30 -13.70 -4.87
CA HIS A 200 -4.17 -14.60 -5.02
C HIS A 200 -4.34 -15.82 -4.10
N GLU A 201 -3.84 -16.99 -4.54
CA GLU A 201 -3.94 -18.26 -3.81
C GLU A 201 -3.47 -18.14 -2.35
N LEU A 202 -2.34 -17.44 -2.14
CA LEU A 202 -1.82 -17.17 -0.81
C LEU A 202 -2.75 -16.30 0.04
N ALA A 203 -3.58 -15.43 -0.53
CA ALA A 203 -4.55 -14.63 0.22
C ALA A 203 -5.83 -15.44 0.53
N THR A 204 -6.24 -16.34 -0.37
CA THR A 204 -7.51 -17.06 -0.28
C THR A 204 -7.43 -18.38 0.48
N ASN A 205 -6.35 -19.17 0.33
CA ASN A 205 -6.16 -20.46 1.01
C ASN A 205 -6.04 -20.35 2.53
N LEU A 206 -5.79 -19.15 3.04
CA LEU A 206 -5.76 -18.83 4.47
C LEU A 206 -7.15 -18.64 5.08
N ASN A 207 -8.13 -18.30 4.26
CA ASN A 207 -9.53 -18.20 4.70
C ASN A 207 -10.20 -19.58 4.70
N VAL A 208 -9.79 -20.48 3.80
CA VAL A 208 -10.37 -21.82 3.64
C VAL A 208 -9.93 -22.81 4.72
N SER A 209 -8.72 -22.65 5.28
CA SER A 209 -8.23 -23.51 6.37
C SER A 209 -9.00 -23.32 7.70
N ASN A 210 -9.88 -22.32 7.79
CA ASN A 210 -10.82 -22.12 8.89
C ASN A 210 -12.26 -22.59 8.58
N THR A 211 -12.58 -22.94 7.32
CA THR A 211 -13.89 -23.50 6.95
C THR A 211 -13.79 -25.01 6.78
N ASN A 212 -13.55 -25.72 7.89
CA ASN A 212 -13.81 -27.16 7.94
C ASN A 212 -15.34 -27.39 7.84
N ASN A 213 -15.92 -27.43 6.63
CA ASN A 213 -17.12 -28.23 6.27
C ASN A 213 -17.78 -27.93 4.91
N TYR A 214 -17.05 -27.67 3.83
CA TYR A 214 -17.64 -27.89 2.50
C TYR A 214 -16.69 -28.64 1.59
N ASN A 215 -17.13 -29.83 1.18
CA ASN A 215 -16.55 -30.68 0.16
C ASN A 215 -16.48 -29.91 -1.16
N HIS A 216 -15.47 -29.08 -1.34
CA HIS A 216 -15.05 -28.66 -2.68
C HIS A 216 -13.81 -29.46 -3.02
N HIS A 217 -14.01 -30.51 -3.83
CA HIS A 217 -12.95 -31.11 -4.61
C HIS A 217 -12.36 -30.00 -5.49
N VAL A 218 -11.33 -29.32 -5.00
CA VAL A 218 -10.33 -28.72 -5.87
C VAL A 218 -9.44 -29.88 -6.25
N GLU A 219 -9.51 -30.30 -7.51
CA GLU A 219 -8.47 -31.14 -8.10
C GLU A 219 -7.14 -30.38 -8.01
N SER A 220 -6.45 -30.54 -6.88
CA SER A 220 -5.00 -30.41 -6.88
C SER A 220 -4.51 -31.59 -7.70
N SER A 221 -4.30 -31.39 -8.99
CA SER A 221 -3.50 -32.29 -9.82
C SER A 221 -2.04 -32.17 -9.39
N ILE A 222 -1.75 -32.58 -8.16
CA ILE A 222 -0.41 -32.93 -7.71
C ILE A 222 -0.40 -34.44 -7.83
N ASP A 223 0.22 -34.92 -8.92
CA ASP A 223 0.53 -36.33 -9.07
C ASP A 223 1.30 -36.79 -7.83
N VAL A 224 0.64 -37.61 -7.01
CA VAL A 224 1.14 -38.18 -5.74
C VAL A 224 2.35 -39.13 -5.95
N ASN A 225 2.82 -39.26 -7.20
CA ASN A 225 4.00 -40.04 -7.57
C ASN A 225 5.24 -39.21 -7.88
N SER A 226 5.20 -37.88 -7.76
CA SER A 226 6.41 -37.07 -7.83
C SER A 226 7.09 -37.04 -6.46
N THR A 227 8.30 -37.57 -6.36
CA THR A 227 9.19 -37.37 -5.21
C THR A 227 9.66 -35.92 -5.21
N VAL A 228 8.75 -34.99 -4.88
CA VAL A 228 9.07 -33.57 -4.79
C VAL A 228 10.05 -33.41 -3.64
N THR A 229 11.26 -32.96 -3.95
CA THR A 229 12.31 -32.72 -2.97
C THR A 229 11.95 -31.51 -2.11
N SER A 230 12.42 -31.47 -0.85
CA SER A 230 12.17 -30.34 0.05
C SER A 230 12.60 -28.98 -0.54
N ASN A 231 13.57 -28.99 -1.46
CA ASN A 231 14.06 -27.79 -2.15
C ASN A 231 13.05 -27.28 -3.19
N GLU A 232 12.41 -28.17 -3.96
CA GLU A 232 11.41 -27.77 -4.96
C GLU A 232 10.15 -27.17 -4.32
N ILE A 233 9.74 -27.69 -3.16
CA ILE A 233 8.63 -27.12 -2.36
C ILE A 233 8.99 -25.72 -1.83
N TYR A 234 10.22 -25.54 -1.37
CA TYR A 234 10.72 -24.27 -0.87
C TYR A 234 10.77 -23.21 -1.98
N ASP A 235 11.34 -23.57 -3.15
CA ASP A 235 11.44 -22.66 -4.28
C ASP A 235 10.07 -22.25 -4.81
N LEU A 236 9.13 -23.20 -4.93
CA LEU A 236 7.75 -22.91 -5.30
C LEU A 236 7.06 -21.98 -4.29
N SER A 237 7.25 -22.21 -2.99
CA SER A 237 6.65 -21.37 -1.94
C SER A 237 7.22 -19.95 -1.95
N LYS A 238 8.53 -19.83 -2.17
CA LYS A 238 9.23 -18.56 -2.32
C LYS A 238 8.72 -17.80 -3.54
N GLU A 239 8.57 -18.45 -4.69
CA GLU A 239 8.06 -17.83 -5.91
C GLU A 239 6.63 -17.33 -5.73
N LYS A 240 5.73 -18.16 -5.15
CA LYS A 240 4.35 -17.75 -4.83
C LYS A 240 4.30 -16.57 -3.87
N TRP A 241 5.18 -16.53 -2.87
CA TRP A 241 5.25 -15.41 -1.93
C TRP A 241 5.75 -14.14 -2.62
N LEU A 242 6.79 -14.25 -3.45
CA LEU A 242 7.33 -13.13 -4.21
C LEU A 242 6.31 -12.57 -5.19
N SER A 243 5.60 -13.43 -5.94
CA SER A 243 4.54 -12.99 -6.86
C SER A 243 3.44 -12.24 -6.12
N PHE A 244 2.99 -12.76 -4.97
CA PHE A 244 2.00 -12.10 -4.13
C PHE A 244 2.45 -10.72 -3.63
N VAL A 245 3.68 -10.60 -3.14
CA VAL A 245 4.19 -9.32 -2.59
C VAL A 245 4.45 -8.31 -3.71
N GLN A 246 4.96 -8.76 -4.85
CA GLN A 246 5.11 -7.93 -6.04
C GLN A 246 3.75 -7.41 -6.49
N LEU A 247 2.72 -8.25 -6.56
CA LEU A 247 1.41 -7.85 -6.99
C LEU A 247 0.71 -6.92 -5.97
N SER A 248 0.75 -7.26 -4.68
CA SER A 248 0.05 -6.51 -3.61
C SER A 248 0.72 -5.21 -3.16
N ARG A 249 2.03 -5.03 -3.39
CA ARG A 249 2.78 -3.86 -2.90
C ARG A 249 3.78 -3.33 -3.92
N GLY A 250 4.49 -4.23 -4.59
CA GLY A 250 5.54 -3.87 -5.54
C GLY A 250 5.02 -3.15 -6.78
N ALA A 251 3.87 -3.57 -7.30
CA ALA A 251 3.26 -3.02 -8.51
C ALA A 251 2.99 -1.52 -8.35
N LEU A 252 2.35 -1.11 -7.25
CA LEU A 252 2.01 0.28 -7.01
C LEU A 252 3.26 1.15 -6.77
N LEU A 253 4.19 0.71 -5.90
CA LEU A 253 5.39 1.51 -5.61
C LEU A 253 6.30 1.61 -6.85
N GLY A 254 6.49 0.50 -7.58
CA GLY A 254 7.24 0.48 -8.83
C GLY A 254 6.64 1.43 -9.87
N SER A 255 5.34 1.30 -10.14
CA SER A 255 4.64 2.12 -11.13
C SER A 255 4.62 3.61 -10.76
N CYS A 256 4.55 3.96 -9.48
CA CYS A 256 4.67 5.35 -9.05
C CYS A 256 6.12 5.89 -9.15
N CYS A 257 7.14 5.07 -8.93
CA CYS A 257 8.54 5.44 -9.18
C CYS A 257 8.80 5.67 -10.67
N GLU A 258 8.26 4.81 -11.53
CA GLU A 258 8.27 4.96 -12.98
C GLU A 258 7.55 6.23 -13.42
N ALA A 259 6.33 6.45 -12.93
CA ALA A 259 5.55 7.66 -13.20
C ALA A 259 6.28 8.95 -12.78
N ALA A 260 7.02 8.93 -11.68
CA ALA A 260 7.84 10.07 -11.27
C ALA A 260 8.96 10.38 -12.30
N LEU A 261 9.55 9.37 -12.93
CA LEU A 261 10.52 9.60 -14.00
C LEU A 261 9.85 10.07 -15.30
N ILE A 262 8.68 9.53 -15.66
CA ILE A 262 7.91 9.99 -16.83
C ILE A 262 7.56 11.48 -16.70
N LEU A 263 7.13 11.92 -15.51
CA LEU A 263 6.89 13.33 -15.23
C LEU A 263 8.17 14.17 -15.35
N THR A 264 9.31 13.64 -14.91
CA THR A 264 10.61 14.31 -15.05
C THR A 264 11.04 14.46 -16.50
N GLU A 265 10.90 13.40 -17.33
CA GLU A 265 11.20 13.45 -18.76
C GLU A 265 10.40 14.55 -19.45
N ASN A 266 9.08 14.58 -19.23
CA ASN A 266 8.20 15.58 -19.85
C ASN A 266 8.57 17.02 -19.41
N HIS A 267 9.00 17.21 -18.16
CA HIS A 267 9.53 18.50 -17.74
C HIS A 267 10.84 18.86 -18.47
N ILE A 268 11.78 17.92 -18.58
CA ILE A 268 13.07 18.15 -19.25
C ILE A 268 12.88 18.45 -20.73
N SER A 269 12.02 17.71 -21.43
CA SER A 269 11.76 17.90 -22.86
C SER A 269 11.12 19.27 -23.18
N ASN A 270 10.36 19.83 -22.23
CA ASN A 270 9.76 21.15 -22.36
C ASN A 270 10.72 22.32 -22.03
N LEU A 271 11.88 22.07 -21.40
CA LEU A 271 12.89 23.12 -21.20
C LEU A 271 13.60 23.41 -22.53
N SER A 272 13.35 24.59 -23.11
CA SER A 272 13.92 25.07 -24.38
C SER A 272 15.43 25.36 -24.37
N ILE A 273 16.20 24.80 -23.43
CA ILE A 273 17.64 25.00 -23.32
C ILE A 273 18.31 23.69 -23.73
N THR A 274 18.92 23.67 -24.91
CA THR A 274 19.81 22.60 -25.37
C THR A 274 20.89 22.32 -24.32
N PRO A 275 20.90 21.16 -23.63
CA PRO A 275 22.08 20.73 -22.92
C PRO A 275 22.99 20.12 -23.98
N THR A 276 24.05 20.86 -24.29
CA THR A 276 25.18 20.41 -25.10
C THR A 276 25.59 18.98 -24.73
N ASN A 277 25.51 18.05 -25.69
CA ASN A 277 26.20 16.75 -25.73
C ASN A 277 26.17 15.88 -24.45
N LYS A 278 25.01 15.73 -23.81
CA LYS A 278 24.72 14.47 -23.09
C LYS A 278 23.69 13.70 -23.90
N ILE A 279 24.14 12.56 -24.42
CA ILE A 279 23.32 11.50 -25.01
C ILE A 279 22.05 11.39 -24.17
N TYR A 280 20.88 11.59 -24.79
CA TYR A 280 19.61 11.38 -24.09
C TYR A 280 19.63 9.98 -23.45
N PRO A 281 19.25 9.85 -22.17
CA PRO A 281 19.17 8.54 -21.55
C PRO A 281 18.17 7.66 -22.33
N ASP A 282 18.44 6.35 -22.36
CA ASP A 282 17.45 5.35 -22.80
C ASP A 282 16.32 5.30 -21.77
N TRP A 283 15.32 6.17 -21.95
CA TRP A 283 14.25 6.39 -20.99
C TRP A 283 13.46 5.13 -20.69
N ASP A 284 13.22 4.27 -21.69
CA ASP A 284 12.52 3.00 -21.50
C ASP A 284 13.26 2.09 -20.51
N ASN A 285 14.59 2.05 -20.61
CA ASN A 285 15.42 1.35 -19.65
C ASN A 285 15.36 2.00 -18.25
N PHE A 286 15.37 3.33 -18.14
CA PHE A 286 15.27 4.00 -16.85
C PHE A 286 13.90 3.85 -16.18
N PHE A 287 12.81 3.88 -16.96
CA PHE A 287 11.46 3.60 -16.50
C PHE A 287 11.36 2.19 -15.93
N SER A 288 11.87 1.20 -16.67
CA SER A 288 11.97 -0.19 -16.20
C SER A 288 12.82 -0.33 -14.93
N ILE A 289 13.97 0.34 -14.85
CA ILE A 289 14.83 0.34 -13.66
C ILE A 289 14.12 0.96 -12.45
N ALA A 290 13.42 2.08 -12.61
CA ALA A 290 12.68 2.73 -11.53
C ALA A 290 11.50 1.88 -11.06
N ASN A 291 10.78 1.25 -11.98
CA ASN A 291 9.73 0.30 -11.68
C ASN A 291 10.28 -0.87 -10.85
N HIS A 292 11.34 -1.50 -11.36
CA HIS A 292 11.97 -2.63 -10.70
C HIS A 292 12.55 -2.27 -9.33
N PHE A 293 13.15 -1.08 -9.20
CA PHE A 293 13.65 -0.55 -7.92
C PHE A 293 12.51 -0.39 -6.91
N GLY A 294 11.42 0.28 -7.29
CA GLY A 294 10.26 0.48 -6.41
C GLY A 294 9.62 -0.85 -6.00
N SER A 295 9.46 -1.78 -6.94
CA SER A 295 8.92 -3.12 -6.67
C SER A 295 9.81 -3.91 -5.70
N THR A 296 11.13 -3.94 -5.96
CA THR A 296 12.11 -4.62 -5.09
C THR A 296 12.19 -3.98 -3.71
N TRP A 297 12.09 -2.64 -3.64
CA TRP A 297 12.03 -1.92 -2.37
C TRP A 297 10.80 -2.34 -1.56
N ALA A 298 9.62 -2.43 -2.17
CA ALA A 298 8.41 -2.90 -1.50
C ALA A 298 8.59 -4.33 -0.95
N CYS A 299 9.16 -5.23 -1.75
CA CYS A 299 9.47 -6.61 -1.34
C CYS A 299 10.45 -6.64 -0.15
N LEU A 300 11.52 -5.84 -0.20
CA LEU A 300 12.49 -5.74 0.88
C LEU A 300 11.84 -5.24 2.17
N ILE A 301 11.04 -4.16 2.10
CA ILE A 301 10.32 -3.64 3.26
C ILE A 301 9.44 -4.75 3.85
N ARG A 302 8.67 -5.44 3.02
CA ARG A 302 7.80 -6.54 3.45
C ARG A 302 8.60 -7.68 4.12
N LEU A 303 9.70 -8.13 3.54
CA LEU A 303 10.59 -9.14 4.15
C LEU A 303 11.09 -8.70 5.52
N THR A 304 11.51 -7.44 5.65
CA THR A 304 12.02 -6.94 6.94
C THR A 304 10.93 -6.84 7.99
N GLU A 305 9.69 -6.55 7.60
CA GLU A 305 8.54 -6.54 8.50
C GLU A 305 8.17 -7.94 8.99
N GLU A 306 8.19 -8.93 8.10
CA GLU A 306 7.98 -10.34 8.47
C GLU A 306 9.07 -10.86 9.40
N ARG A 307 10.34 -10.57 9.08
CA ARG A 307 11.48 -10.91 9.95
C ARG A 307 11.30 -10.32 11.35
N GLU A 308 10.97 -9.03 11.43
CA GLU A 308 10.75 -8.35 12.70
C GLU A 308 9.56 -8.92 13.46
N HIS A 309 8.52 -9.37 12.76
CA HIS A 309 7.40 -10.04 13.40
C HIS A 309 7.85 -11.37 14.01
N ILE A 310 8.54 -12.22 13.24
CA ILE A 310 9.06 -13.51 13.73
C ILE A 310 9.94 -13.32 14.96
N GLN A 311 10.85 -12.34 14.95
CA GLN A 311 11.74 -12.03 16.09
C GLN A 311 11.01 -11.57 17.37
N ARG A 312 9.76 -11.11 17.26
CA ARG A 312 8.96 -10.72 18.43
C ARG A 312 8.10 -11.88 18.95
N THR A 313 7.71 -12.77 18.05
CA THR A 313 6.83 -13.90 18.34
C THR A 313 7.59 -15.12 18.86
N TRP A 314 8.86 -15.28 18.46
CA TRP A 314 9.76 -16.37 18.85
C TRP A 314 11.01 -15.84 19.53
#